data_AF-A0A4P6EPV8-F1
#
_entry.id   AF-A0A4P6EPV8-F1
#
_cell.length_a   1.000
_cell.length_b   1.000
_cell.length_c   1.000
_cell.angle_alpha   90.00
_cell.angle_beta   90.00
_cell.angle_gamma   90.00
#
_symmetry.space_group_name_H-M   'P 1'
#
loop_
_entity.id
_entity.type
_entity.pdbx_description
1 polymer ?
#
loop_
_entity_poly.entity_id
_entity_poly.type
_entity_poly.pdbx_seq_one_letter_code
_entity_poly.pdbx_strand_id
1 'polypeptide(L)' 'MSRPPHGTAPLADPTPEELQAARVWALEHDHEALLAHRVALLTQASWEVQSDAERHLVARHREHARTLVH' A
#
# COMPACT_ATOMS: atom_id res chain seq x y z
N MET A 1 -4.63 -31.50 4.41
CA MET A 1 -3.47 -30.60 4.58
C MET A 1 -3.98 -29.30 5.18
N SER A 2 -3.60 -29.01 6.43
CA SER A 2 -4.12 -27.87 7.19
C SER A 2 -3.41 -26.58 6.77
N ARG A 3 -4.19 -25.60 6.29
CA ARG A 3 -3.71 -24.25 6.00
C ARG A 3 -3.49 -23.51 7.33
N PRO A 4 -2.39 -22.76 7.52
CA PRO A 4 -2.18 -22.02 8.77
C PRO A 4 -3.15 -20.83 8.84
N PRO A 5 -3.61 -20.42 10.04
CA PRO A 5 -4.38 -19.20 10.21
C PRO A 5 -3.38 -18.04 10.24
N HIS A 6 -3.16 -17.38 9.12
CA HIS A 6 -2.68 -16.00 9.17
C HIS A 6 -3.91 -15.12 9.08
N GLY A 7 -4.47 -14.88 10.27
CA GLY A 7 -5.40 -13.79 10.52
C GLY A 7 -4.66 -12.47 10.37
N THR A 8 -4.34 -12.10 9.13
CA THR A 8 -4.33 -10.69 8.75
C THR A 8 -5.75 -10.41 8.33
N ALA A 9 -6.50 -9.68 9.16
CA ALA A 9 -7.78 -9.15 8.75
C ALA A 9 -7.64 -8.57 7.33
N PRO A 10 -8.57 -8.82 6.40
CA PRO A 10 -8.50 -8.21 5.09
C PRO A 10 -8.47 -6.70 5.31
N LEU A 11 -7.31 -6.09 5.07
CA LEU A 11 -7.19 -4.63 5.05
C LEU A 11 -8.17 -4.18 3.98
N ALA A 12 -9.15 -3.38 4.39
CA ALA A 12 -10.12 -2.81 3.47
C ALA A 12 -9.38 -2.19 2.28
N ASP A 13 -9.88 -2.46 1.08
CA ASP A 13 -9.28 -1.91 -0.14
C ASP A 13 -9.18 -0.39 -0.02
N PRO A 14 -8.03 0.19 -0.39
CA PRO A 14 -7.79 1.62 -0.22
C PRO A 14 -8.76 2.43 -1.10
N THR A 15 -9.30 3.51 -0.55
CA THR A 15 -10.10 4.44 -1.36
C THR A 15 -9.19 5.25 -2.29
N PRO A 16 -9.73 5.84 -3.39
CA PRO A 16 -8.96 6.72 -4.26
C PRO A 16 -8.30 7.90 -3.51
N GLU A 17 -8.98 8.45 -2.51
CA GLU A 17 -8.49 9.56 -1.67
C GLU A 17 -7.33 9.11 -0.79
N GLU A 18 -7.43 7.94 -0.15
CA GLU A 18 -6.34 7.37 0.64
C GLU A 18 -5.10 7.08 -0.20
N LEU A 19 -5.33 6.57 -1.42
CA LEU A 19 -4.25 6.29 -2.36
C LEU A 19 -3.58 7.59 -2.83
N GLN A 20 -4.35 8.63 -3.10
CA GLN A 20 -3.80 9.94 -3.46
C GLN A 20 -3.00 10.55 -2.30
N ALA A 21 -3.52 10.49 -1.07
CA ALA A 21 -2.81 10.96 0.12
C ALA A 21 -1.49 10.20 0.34
N ALA A 22 -1.53 8.86 0.22
CA ALA A 22 -0.34 8.02 0.37
C ALA A 22 0.72 8.31 -0.71
N ARG A 23 0.31 8.58 -1.96
CA ARG A 23 1.23 8.99 -3.03
C ARG A 23 1.91 10.33 -2.75
N VAL A 24 1.15 11.31 -2.26
CA VAL A 24 1.69 12.63 -1.90
C VAL A 24 2.68 12.52 -0.74
N TRP A 25 2.30 11.81 0.32
CA TRP A 25 3.19 11.55 1.46
C TRP A 25 4.48 10.80 1.04
N ALA A 26 4.35 9.77 0.21
CA ALA A 26 5.49 8.96 -0.21
C ALA A 26 6.52 9.73 -1.07
N LEU A 27 6.13 10.85 -1.70
CA LEU A 27 7.08 11.74 -2.40
C LEU A 27 8.12 12.35 -1.46
N GLU A 28 7.83 12.45 -0.16
CA GLU A 28 8.73 13.08 0.81
C GLU A 28 9.29 12.07 1.82
N HIS A 29 8.59 10.96 2.04
CA HIS A 29 8.87 10.06 3.16
C HIS A 29 9.15 8.61 2.79
N ASP A 30 8.77 8.16 1.59
CA ASP A 30 8.88 6.74 1.22
C ASP A 30 8.97 6.53 -0.30
N HIS A 31 10.10 6.93 -0.87
CA HIS A 31 10.33 6.81 -2.32
C HIS A 31 10.33 5.36 -2.81
N GLU A 32 10.71 4.40 -1.97
CA GLU A 32 10.74 2.98 -2.33
C GLU A 32 9.31 2.45 -2.56
N ALA A 33 8.39 2.71 -1.63
CA ALA A 33 6.98 2.32 -1.80
C ALA A 33 6.34 3.01 -3.02
N LEU A 34 6.68 4.28 -3.26
CA LEU A 34 6.20 5.01 -4.44
C LEU A 34 6.74 4.42 -5.75
N LEU A 35 8.02 4.05 -5.79
CA LEU A 35 8.64 3.43 -6.96
C LEU A 35 8.03 2.06 -7.25
N ALA A 36 7.83 1.21 -6.24
CA ALA A 36 7.18 -0.09 -6.41
C ALA A 36 5.76 0.06 -7.01
N HIS A 37 4.98 1.02 -6.50
CA HIS A 37 3.66 1.36 -7.04
C HIS A 37 3.74 1.82 -8.51
N ARG A 38 4.69 2.69 -8.85
CA ARG A 38 4.87 3.18 -10.23
C ARG A 38 5.34 2.10 -11.18
N VAL A 39 6.26 1.23 -10.76
CA VAL A 39 6.73 0.09 -11.55
C VAL A 39 5.57 -0.84 -11.88
N ALA A 40 4.76 -1.22 -10.89
CA ALA A 40 3.61 -2.10 -11.10
C ALA A 40 2.63 -1.55 -12.17
N LEU A 41 2.37 -0.24 -12.15
CA LEU A 41 1.53 0.42 -13.17
C LEU A 41 2.19 0.46 -14.55
N LEU A 42 3.48 0.82 -14.61
CA LEU A 42 4.19 1.04 -15.87
C LEU A 42 4.54 -0.26 -16.60
N THR A 43 4.77 -1.35 -15.86
CA THR A 43 5.08 -2.66 -16.46
C THR A 43 3.83 -3.43 -16.85
N GLN A 44 2.64 -2.84 -16.73
CA GLN A 44 1.36 -3.53 -16.91
C GLN A 44 1.32 -4.84 -16.09
N ALA A 45 1.76 -4.76 -14.83
CA ALA A 45 1.75 -5.93 -13.96
C ALA A 45 0.32 -6.50 -13.85
N SER A 46 0.19 -7.76 -13.41
CA SER A 46 -1.13 -8.33 -13.17
C SER A 46 -1.94 -7.43 -12.23
N TRP A 47 -3.27 -7.45 -12.38
CA TRP A 47 -4.16 -6.69 -11.52
C TRP A 47 -3.87 -6.95 -10.02
N GLU A 48 -3.58 -8.20 -9.66
CA GLU A 48 -3.19 -8.58 -8.29
C GLU A 48 -1.95 -7.83 -7.80
N VAL A 49 -0.90 -7.75 -8.62
CA VAL A 49 0.35 -7.05 -8.27
C VAL A 49 0.14 -5.55 -8.15
N GLN A 50 -0.70 -4.96 -9.01
CA GLN A 50 -1.05 -3.55 -8.90
C GLN A 50 -1.81 -3.27 -7.60
N SER A 51 -2.81 -4.09 -7.28
CA SER A 51 -3.57 -3.96 -6.04
C SER A 51 -2.73 -4.21 -4.78
N ASP A 52 -1.78 -5.14 -4.82
CA ASP A 52 -0.82 -5.36 -3.73
C ASP A 52 0.08 -4.14 -3.51
N ALA A 53 0.57 -3.52 -4.58
CA ALA A 53 1.38 -2.31 -4.48
C ALA A 53 0.58 -1.12 -3.90
N GLU A 54 -0.68 -0.97 -4.30
CA GLU A 54 -1.59 0.05 -3.75
C GLU A 54 -1.85 -0.17 -2.25
N ARG A 55 -2.19 -1.40 -1.86
CA ARG A 55 -2.40 -1.76 -0.45
C ARG A 55 -1.13 -1.53 0.37
N HIS A 56 0.03 -1.90 -0.17
CA HIS A 56 1.31 -1.68 0.50
C HIS A 56 1.59 -0.19 0.72
N LEU A 57 1.42 0.64 -0.31
CA LEU A 57 1.62 2.08 -0.23
C LEU A 57 0.73 2.72 0.84
N VAL A 58 -0.56 2.36 0.86
CA VAL A 58 -1.50 2.89 1.86
C VAL A 58 -1.22 2.35 3.26
N ALA A 59 -0.80 1.09 3.40
CA ALA A 59 -0.44 0.52 4.71
C ALA A 59 0.73 1.29 5.34
N ARG A 60 1.76 1.62 4.56
CA ARG A 60 2.92 2.43 5.00
C ARG A 60 2.50 3.82 5.46
N HIS A 61 1.64 4.49 4.67
CA HIS A 61 1.09 5.79 5.04
C HIS A 61 0.26 5.74 6.33
N ARG A 62 -0.62 4.74 6.50
CA ARG A 62 -1.41 4.55 7.72
C ARG A 62 -0.55 4.24 8.95
N GLU A 63 0.53 3.49 8.78
CA GLU A 63 1.49 3.22 9.86
C GLU A 63 2.17 4.52 10.31
N HIS A 64 2.64 5.33 9.37
CA HIS A 64 3.23 6.63 9.69
C HIS A 64 2.24 7.56 10.40
N ALA A 65 1.00 7.68 9.90
CA ALA A 65 -0.03 8.49 10.55
C ALA A 65 -0.29 8.04 12.00
N ARG A 66 -0.27 6.73 12.28
CA ARG A 66 -0.39 6.19 13.64
C ARG A 66 0.79 6.59 14.53
N THR A 67 2.02 6.61 13.99
CA THR A 67 3.20 7.03 14.76
C THR A 67 3.22 8.51 15.15
N LEU A 68 2.47 9.37 14.46
CA LEU A 68 2.38 10.81 14.78
C LEU A 68 1.35 11.12 15.88
N VAL A 69 0.46 10.18 16.19
CA VAL A 69 -0.63 10.34 17.17
C VAL A 69 -0.24 9.77 18.54
N HIS A 70 0.81 8.95 18.60
CA HIS A 70 1.39 8.37 19.82
C HIS A 70 2.63 9.12 20.28
#